data_AF-A0A679K463-F1
#
_entry.id   AF-A0A679K463-F1
#
_cell.length_a   1.000
_cell.length_b   1.000
_cell.length_c   1.000
_cell.angle_alpha   90.00
_cell.angle_beta   90.00
_cell.angle_gamma   90.00
#
_symmetry.space_group_name_H-M   'P 1'
#
loop_
_entity.id
_entity.type
_entity.pdbx_description
1 polymer ?
#
loop_
_entity_poly.entity_id
_entity_poly.type
_entity_poly.pdbx_seq_one_letter_code
_entity_poly.pdbx_strand_id
1 'polypeptide(L)'
;MNRWKHEGVIEAMQKRLDAGNAMTVRRRTVEHTFGTIKAWMDYTHFLTRGLERVKAEMSLCVLAYNIKRMISILGVHPLITAMRG
;
A
#
# COMPACT_ATOMS: atom_id res chain seq x y z
N MET A 1 40.62 -1.57 4.63
CA MET A 1 39.22 -1.86 4.28
C MET A 1 38.34 -1.25 5.36
N ASN A 2 37.84 -0.04 5.15
CA ASN A 2 37.17 0.73 6.20
C ASN A 2 35.70 0.31 6.31
N ARG A 3 35.35 -0.34 7.42
CA ARG A 3 33.98 -0.60 7.85
C ARG A 3 33.20 0.72 7.89
N TRP A 4 32.07 0.82 7.21
CA TRP A 4 31.35 2.09 7.05
C TRP A 4 30.68 2.49 8.36
N LYS A 5 30.64 3.79 8.68
CA LYS A 5 30.17 4.34 9.97
C LYS A 5 28.72 3.96 10.35
N HIS A 6 27.93 3.49 9.38
CA HIS A 6 26.53 3.07 9.56
C HIS A 6 26.29 1.56 9.35
N GLU A 7 27.35 0.76 9.21
CA GLU A 7 27.24 -0.67 8.89
C GLU A 7 26.50 -1.44 9.98
N GLY A 8 26.69 -1.09 11.25
CA GLY A 8 25.93 -1.68 12.36
C GLY A 8 24.42 -1.40 12.30
N VAL A 9 24.00 -0.27 11.71
CA VAL A 9 22.58 0.05 11.51
C VAL A 9 21.99 -0.83 10.40
N ILE A 10 22.73 -1.03 9.31
CA ILE A 10 22.33 -1.91 8.21
C ILE A 10 22.28 -3.37 8.69
N GLU A 11 23.28 -3.85 9.43
CA GLU A 11 23.26 -5.19 10.01
C GLU A 11 22.09 -5.40 10.99
N ALA A 12 21.77 -4.40 11.81
CA ALA A 12 20.63 -4.46 12.72
C ALA A 12 19.29 -4.46 11.97
N MET A 13 19.17 -3.69 10.89
CA MET A 13 18.00 -3.75 10.00
C MET A 13 17.89 -5.12 9.34
N GLN A 14 19.00 -5.64 8.80
CA GLN A 14 19.05 -6.93 8.11
C GLN A 14 18.64 -8.07 9.04
N LYS A 15 19.17 -8.12 10.27
CA LYS A 15 18.75 -9.09 11.29
C LYS A 15 17.25 -9.02 11.61
N ARG A 16 16.64 -7.83 11.63
CA ARG A 16 15.18 -7.69 11.85
C ARG A 16 14.37 -8.15 10.65
N LEU A 17 14.88 -7.96 9.44
CA LEU A 17 14.24 -8.45 8.22
C LEU A 17 14.32 -9.97 8.13
N ASP A 18 15.47 -10.55 8.49
CA ASP A 18 15.71 -12.00 8.41
C ASP A 18 15.04 -12.78 9.55
N ALA A 19 14.76 -12.14 10.68
CA ALA A 19 14.05 -12.73 11.82
C ALA A 19 12.58 -13.10 11.50
N GLY A 20 12.04 -12.73 10.34
CA GLY A 20 10.68 -13.09 9.94
C GLY A 20 10.46 -13.07 8.42
N ASN A 21 9.31 -13.54 7.98
CA ASN A 21 8.94 -13.53 6.56
C ASN A 21 8.25 -12.22 6.12
N ALA A 22 8.40 -11.13 6.89
CA ALA A 22 7.61 -9.91 6.77
C ALA A 22 7.69 -9.28 5.37
N MET A 23 8.86 -9.28 4.73
CA MET A 23 9.03 -8.75 3.37
C MET A 23 8.37 -9.65 2.32
N THR A 24 8.43 -10.97 2.49
CA THR A 24 7.74 -11.91 1.59
C THR A 24 6.22 -11.78 1.70
N VAL A 25 5.70 -11.62 2.93
CA VAL A 25 4.27 -11.38 3.17
C VAL A 25 3.86 -10.05 2.55
N ARG A 26 4.60 -8.96 2.78
CA ARG A 26 4.32 -7.63 2.19
C ARG A 26 4.30 -7.67 0.66
N ARG A 27 5.27 -8.33 0.04
CA ARG A 27 5.31 -8.52 -1.40
C ARG A 27 4.07 -9.22 -1.95
N ARG A 28 3.56 -10.22 -1.22
CA ARG A 28 2.36 -10.96 -1.62
C ARG A 28 1.07 -10.20 -1.35
N THR A 29 0.99 -9.43 -0.26
CA THR A 29 -0.29 -8.86 0.21
C THR A 29 -0.51 -7.42 -0.23
N VAL A 30 0.51 -6.57 -0.21
CA VAL A 30 0.34 -5.11 -0.39
C VAL A 30 1.06 -4.54 -1.61
N GLU A 31 2.15 -5.14 -2.09
CA GLU A 31 2.87 -4.56 -3.25
C GLU A 31 2.00 -4.48 -4.50
N HIS A 32 1.19 -5.51 -4.78
CA HIS A 32 0.25 -5.49 -5.90
C HIS A 32 -0.83 -4.40 -5.75
N THR A 33 -1.33 -4.17 -4.53
CA THR A 33 -2.35 -3.14 -4.29
C THR A 33 -1.76 -1.75 -4.51
N PHE A 34 -0.55 -1.50 -4.00
CA PHE A 34 0.17 -0.25 -4.24
C PHE A 34 0.52 -0.04 -5.71
N GLY A 35 0.92 -1.10 -6.42
CA GLY A 35 1.19 -1.02 -7.87
C GLY A 35 -0.06 -0.63 -8.65
N THR A 36 -1.21 -1.24 -8.34
CA THR A 36 -2.49 -0.91 -8.98
C THR A 36 -2.90 0.54 -8.73
N ILE A 37 -2.85 0.99 -7.47
CA ILE A 37 -3.22 2.36 -7.09
C ILE A 37 -2.32 3.37 -7.80
N LYS A 38 -1.00 3.14 -7.80
CA LYS A 38 -0.04 4.03 -8.50
C LYS A 38 -0.27 4.07 -10.01
N ALA A 39 -0.61 2.93 -10.63
CA ALA A 39 -0.93 2.88 -12.04
C ALA A 39 -2.23 3.64 -12.36
N TRP A 40 -3.25 3.57 -11.50
CA TRP A 40 -4.49 4.35 -11.66
C TRP A 40 -4.30 5.85 -11.44
N MET A 41 -3.34 6.22 -10.60
CA MET A 41 -2.94 7.62 -10.39
C MET A 41 -2.10 8.20 -11.54
N ASP A 42 -2.05 7.52 -12.69
CA ASP A 42 -1.28 7.92 -13.88
C ASP A 42 0.16 8.36 -13.55
N TYR A 43 0.80 7.53 -12.74
CA TYR A 43 2.22 7.56 -12.39
C TYR A 43 2.79 8.76 -11.63
N THR A 44 2.21 9.97 -11.56
CA THR A 44 3.06 11.08 -11.05
C THR A 44 2.47 12.25 -10.25
N HIS A 45 1.17 12.59 -10.23
CA HIS A 45 0.79 13.84 -9.54
C HIS A 45 -0.52 13.76 -8.77
N PHE A 46 -0.44 14.09 -7.48
CA PHE A 46 -1.61 14.54 -6.74
C PHE A 46 -2.13 15.83 -7.39
N LEU A 47 -3.44 15.89 -7.61
CA LEU A 47 -4.13 17.08 -8.11
C LEU A 47 -4.06 18.23 -7.08
N THR A 48 -3.89 17.88 -5.81
CA THR A 48 -3.87 18.83 -4.71
C THR A 48 -2.47 19.10 -4.16
N ARG A 49 -2.31 20.28 -3.53
CA ARG A 49 -1.10 20.68 -2.79
C ARG A 49 -1.39 20.76 -1.30
N GLY A 50 -0.40 20.40 -0.49
CA GLY A 50 -0.49 20.39 0.98
C GLY A 50 -0.93 19.04 1.54
N LEU A 51 -0.34 18.65 2.68
CA LEU A 51 -0.47 17.30 3.23
C LEU A 51 -1.91 16.88 3.52
N GLU A 52 -2.77 17.77 4.03
CA GLU A 52 -4.16 17.42 4.33
C GLU A 52 -4.94 17.03 3.07
N ARG A 53 -4.81 17.83 2.01
CA ARG A 53 -5.53 17.60 0.75
C ARG A 53 -5.01 16.36 0.03
N VAL A 54 -3.69 16.18 0.03
CA VAL A 54 -3.02 14.98 -0.51
C VAL A 54 -3.48 13.71 0.21
N LYS A 55 -3.64 13.76 1.54
CA LYS A 55 -4.16 12.63 2.31
C LYS A 55 -5.60 12.29 1.92
N ALA A 56 -6.45 13.29 1.71
CA ALA A 56 -7.82 13.07 1.26
C ALA A 56 -7.84 12.41 -0.13
N GLU A 57 -7.02 12.90 -1.07
CA GLU A 57 -6.89 12.34 -2.41
C GLU A 57 -6.42 10.88 -2.40
N MET A 58 -5.37 10.58 -1.62
CA MET A 58 -4.90 9.21 -1.41
C MET A 58 -6.00 8.32 -0.80
N SER A 59 -6.77 8.84 0.16
CA SER A 59 -7.86 8.09 0.80
C SER A 59 -8.97 7.73 -0.19
N LEU A 60 -9.31 8.64 -1.11
CA LEU A 60 -10.28 8.38 -2.17
C LEU A 60 -9.77 7.31 -3.16
N CYS A 61 -8.50 7.36 -3.56
CA CYS A 61 -7.91 6.33 -4.41
C CYS A 61 -7.94 4.94 -3.74
N VAL A 62 -7.59 4.86 -2.46
CA VAL A 62 -7.65 3.62 -1.68
C VAL A 62 -9.09 3.12 -1.55
N LEU A 63 -10.06 4.01 -1.30
CA LEU A 63 -11.47 3.66 -1.21
C LEU A 63 -12.00 3.09 -2.54
N ALA A 64 -11.70 3.75 -3.66
CA ALA A 64 -12.09 3.29 -4.99
C ALA A 64 -11.48 1.91 -5.31
N TYR A 65 -10.20 1.71 -4.97
CA TYR A 65 -9.56 0.40 -5.11
C TYR A 65 -10.27 -0.68 -4.28
N ASN A 66 -10.56 -0.39 -3.01
CA ASN A 66 -11.23 -1.34 -2.12
C ASN A 66 -12.63 -1.69 -2.64
N ILE A 67 -13.43 -0.72 -3.08
CA ILE A 67 -14.76 -0.97 -3.65
C ILE A 67 -14.65 -1.87 -4.89
N LYS A 68 -13.75 -1.53 -5.84
CA LYS A 68 -13.57 -2.35 -7.05
C LYS A 68 -13.13 -3.78 -6.72
N ARG A 69 -12.22 -3.93 -5.75
CA ARG A 69 -11.76 -5.24 -5.27
C ARG A 69 -12.90 -6.02 -4.61
N MET A 70 -13.70 -5.37 -3.76
CA MET A 70 -14.82 -6.02 -3.09
C MET A 70 -15.92 -6.43 -4.07
N ILE A 71 -16.19 -5.62 -5.10
CA ILE A 71 -17.09 -6.01 -6.20
C ILE A 71 -16.55 -7.26 -6.91
N SER A 72 -15.22 -7.35 -7.15
CA SER A 72 -14.62 -8.53 -7.78
C SER A 72 -14.67 -9.79 -6.90
N ILE A 73 -14.71 -9.67 -5.57
CA ILE A 73 -14.72 -10.80 -4.63
C ILE A 73 -16.15 -11.25 -4.32
N LEU A 74 -17.05 -10.30 -4.04
CA LEU A 74 -18.39 -10.57 -3.53
C LEU A 74 -19.49 -10.37 -4.59
N GLY A 75 -19.23 -9.61 -5.65
CA GLY A 75 -20.26 -9.10 -6.55
C GLY A 75 -20.95 -7.84 -6.00
N VAL A 76 -21.71 -7.16 -6.87
CA VAL A 76 -22.33 -5.85 -6.57
C VAL A 76 -23.43 -5.95 -5.52
N HIS A 77 -24.41 -6.84 -5.70
CA HIS A 77 -25.57 -6.94 -4.80
C HIS A 77 -25.20 -7.38 -3.36
N PRO A 78 -24.33 -8.41 -3.18
CA PRO A 78 -23.92 -8.81 -1.84
C PRO A 78 -23.14 -7.70 -1.12
N LEU A 79 -22.28 -6.97 -1.85
CA LEU A 79 -21.54 -5.84 -1.28
C LEU A 79 -22.47 -4.72 -0.80
N ILE A 80 -23.44 -4.30 -1.62
CA ILE A 80 -24.41 -3.26 -1.24
C ILE A 80 -25.19 -3.70 0.00
N THR A 81 -25.56 -4.97 0.08
CA THR A 81 -26.28 -5.51 1.24
C THR A 81 -25.41 -5.46 2.50
N ALA A 82 -24.14 -5.85 2.41
CA ALA A 82 -23.20 -5.78 3.52
C ALA A 82 -22.92 -4.34 4.00
N MET A 83 -22.95 -3.36 3.12
CA MET A 83 -22.76 -1.94 3.46
C MET A 83 -23.99 -1.27 4.09
N ARG A 84 -25.17 -1.89 3.96
CA ARG A 84 -26.43 -1.41 4.56
C ARG A 84 -26.68 -1.96 5.97
N GLY A 85 -25.80 -2.86 6.45
CA GLY A 85 -25.84 -3.45 7.79
C GLY A 85 -25.61 -2.42 8.89
#